data_AF-A0A1F4DVI1-F1
#
_entry.id   AF-A0A1F4DVI1-F1
#
_cell.length_a   1.000
_cell.length_b   1.000
_cell.length_c   1.000
_cell.angle_alpha   90.00
_cell.angle_beta   90.00
_cell.angle_gamma   90.00
#
_symmetry.space_group_name_H-M   'P 1'
#
loop_
_entity.id
_entity.type
_entity.pdbx_description
1 polymer ?
#
loop_
_entity_poly.entity_id
_entity_poly.type
_entity_poly.pdbx_seq_one_letter_code
_entity_poly.pdbx_strand_id
1 'polypeptide(L)'
;MIANKFDLQRRTVLGTSFAVLTGWLLWPARRTSAQQKAALLARPVTQVSLDPDDPGWQGADILEIPLAPQAVVKPRTYESSIKAIVVRALYDENRLALRLEWRDAANDTMTGGVHAFRDVIAVEFPSDPKSGIPFFGMGEADRPVTIYQWKSDWQASHNNDVDEKYPNMAVDWYPFSGRAAGEIAEATDYSKKEADKVFLTS
;
A
#
# COMPACT_ATOMS: atom_id res chain seq x y z
N MET A 1 40.57 3.95 -99.08
CA MET A 1 41.09 2.86 -98.21
C MET A 1 41.40 3.49 -96.87
N ILE A 2 40.90 3.08 -95.69
CA ILE A 2 40.08 1.96 -95.22
C ILE A 2 39.20 2.49 -94.06
N ALA A 3 38.09 1.82 -93.83
CA ALA A 3 36.90 2.23 -93.10
C ALA A 3 37.04 2.46 -91.59
N ASN A 4 36.14 3.32 -91.11
CA ASN A 4 35.78 3.61 -89.73
C ASN A 4 34.66 2.64 -89.28
N LYS A 5 34.68 2.16 -88.03
CA LYS A 5 33.50 1.58 -87.37
C LYS A 5 33.46 2.00 -85.91
N PHE A 6 32.34 2.63 -85.57
CA PHE A 6 31.90 3.10 -84.25
C PHE A 6 31.46 1.94 -83.35
N ASP A 7 31.56 2.12 -82.03
CA ASP A 7 30.47 1.70 -81.13
C ASP A 7 30.37 2.58 -79.86
N LEU A 8 29.18 2.58 -79.29
CA LEU A 8 28.46 3.66 -78.59
C LEU A 8 28.66 3.81 -77.06
N GLN A 9 28.19 4.99 -76.60
CA GLN A 9 28.01 5.51 -75.23
C GLN A 9 27.17 4.67 -74.23
N ARG A 10 27.32 4.98 -72.92
CA ARG A 10 26.23 5.38 -71.95
C ARG A 10 26.81 5.73 -70.54
N ARG A 11 26.78 7.00 -70.09
CA ARG A 11 25.95 7.63 -69.01
C ARG A 11 25.93 6.88 -67.65
N THR A 12 26.17 7.49 -66.47
CA THR A 12 25.22 8.37 -65.73
C THR A 12 25.80 8.90 -64.38
N VAL A 13 25.76 10.25 -64.22
CA VAL A 13 25.44 11.15 -63.08
C VAL A 13 25.92 10.89 -61.62
N LEU A 14 26.57 11.94 -61.06
CA LEU A 14 26.84 12.22 -59.64
C LEU A 14 25.55 12.36 -58.79
N GLY A 15 25.52 11.72 -57.63
CA GLY A 15 24.56 12.00 -56.56
C GLY A 15 25.29 12.44 -55.29
N THR A 16 25.24 13.73 -54.97
CA THR A 16 25.68 14.32 -53.70
C THR A 16 24.67 13.98 -52.59
N SER A 17 25.12 13.30 -51.55
CA SER A 17 24.31 13.04 -50.34
C SER A 17 24.29 14.29 -49.45
N PHE A 18 23.13 14.94 -49.32
CA PHE A 18 22.84 15.89 -48.24
C PHE A 18 21.96 15.16 -47.22
N ALA A 19 22.53 14.71 -46.10
CA ALA A 19 21.78 14.16 -44.99
C ALA A 19 21.39 15.32 -44.04
N VAL A 20 20.09 15.63 -43.99
CA VAL A 20 19.49 16.61 -43.09
C VAL A 20 19.42 16.01 -41.68
N LEU A 21 20.27 16.49 -40.77
CA LEU A 21 20.27 16.21 -39.33
C LEU A 21 19.60 17.35 -38.56
N THR A 22 18.29 17.54 -38.72
CA THR A 22 17.52 18.50 -37.89
C THR A 22 16.12 17.96 -37.63
N GLY A 23 15.99 17.06 -36.65
CA GLY A 23 14.68 16.48 -36.32
C GLY A 23 14.64 15.72 -35.00
N TRP A 24 15.32 16.19 -33.95
CA TRP A 24 15.26 15.55 -32.61
C TRP A 24 15.13 16.55 -31.45
N LEU A 25 14.70 17.78 -31.71
CA LEU A 25 14.63 18.85 -30.68
C LEU A 25 13.21 19.33 -30.37
N LEU A 26 12.19 18.57 -30.77
CA LEU A 26 10.80 18.82 -30.41
C LEU A 26 10.14 17.55 -29.88
N TRP A 27 10.77 16.88 -28.92
CA TRP A 27 9.96 16.15 -27.95
C TRP A 27 9.26 17.24 -27.14
N PRO A 28 7.91 17.33 -27.14
CA PRO A 28 7.25 18.22 -26.21
C PRO A 28 7.70 17.75 -24.83
N ALA A 29 8.48 18.58 -24.13
CA ALA A 29 8.73 18.38 -22.71
C ALA A 29 7.37 18.05 -22.12
N ARG A 30 7.18 16.81 -21.65
CA ARG A 30 5.96 16.45 -20.94
C ARG A 30 5.90 17.50 -19.85
N ARG A 31 4.98 18.45 -19.96
CA ARG A 31 4.72 19.38 -18.89
C ARG A 31 4.28 18.47 -17.78
N THR A 32 5.19 18.17 -16.85
CA THR A 32 4.85 17.61 -15.58
C THR A 32 3.92 18.66 -14.99
N SER A 33 2.61 18.47 -15.14
CA SER A 33 1.68 19.19 -14.31
C SER A 33 2.15 18.90 -12.90
N ALA A 34 2.60 19.93 -12.18
CA ALA A 34 2.77 19.83 -10.74
C ALA A 34 1.54 19.10 -10.24
N GLN A 35 1.73 17.94 -9.61
CA GLN A 35 0.67 17.03 -9.22
C GLN A 35 -0.41 17.85 -8.52
N GLN A 36 -1.49 18.16 -9.25
CA GLN A 36 -2.61 18.87 -8.67
C GLN A 36 -3.08 17.95 -7.58
N LYS A 37 -2.94 18.41 -6.33
CA LYS A 37 -3.14 17.61 -5.13
C LYS A 37 -4.50 16.94 -5.28
N ALA A 38 -4.50 15.63 -5.50
CA ALA A 38 -5.71 14.91 -5.78
C ALA A 38 -6.57 15.00 -4.52
N ALA A 39 -7.69 15.71 -4.61
CA ALA A 39 -8.57 15.98 -3.50
C ALA A 39 -9.81 15.09 -3.65
N LEU A 40 -10.15 14.37 -2.58
CA LEU A 40 -11.40 13.63 -2.48
C LEU A 40 -12.35 14.45 -1.60
N LEU A 41 -13.51 14.80 -2.12
CA LEU A 41 -14.58 15.40 -1.32
C LEU A 41 -15.50 14.28 -0.84
N ALA A 42 -15.70 14.21 0.47
CA ALA A 42 -16.67 13.29 1.04
C ALA A 42 -18.09 13.74 0.62
N ARG A 43 -18.94 12.78 0.23
CA ARG A 43 -20.32 13.06 -0.16
C ARG A 43 -21.25 13.05 1.06
N PRO A 44 -22.13 14.04 1.23
CA PRO A 44 -23.11 14.03 2.31
C PRO A 44 -24.20 12.98 2.05
N VAL A 45 -24.59 12.25 3.09
CA VAL A 45 -25.69 11.28 3.09
C VAL A 45 -26.54 11.45 4.36
N THR A 46 -27.78 10.96 4.32
CA THR A 46 -28.69 11.02 5.49
C THR A 46 -28.16 10.24 6.68
N GLN A 47 -27.60 9.05 6.42
CA GLN A 47 -26.99 8.20 7.41
C GLN A 47 -25.88 7.38 6.74
N VAL A 48 -24.71 7.35 7.36
CA VAL A 48 -23.61 6.49 6.92
C VAL A 48 -23.96 5.03 7.21
N SER A 49 -23.91 4.20 6.16
CA SER A 49 -24.03 2.74 6.25
C SER A 49 -22.71 2.11 6.71
N LEU A 50 -22.80 1.04 7.50
CA LEU A 50 -21.65 0.21 7.86
C LEU A 50 -21.40 -0.91 6.85
N ASP A 51 -22.32 -1.11 5.90
CA ASP A 51 -22.18 -2.09 4.84
C ASP A 51 -21.25 -1.57 3.74
N PRO A 52 -20.11 -2.24 3.45
CA PRO A 52 -19.23 -1.85 2.37
C PRO A 52 -19.85 -2.00 0.97
N ASP A 53 -20.92 -2.78 0.81
CA ASP A 53 -21.60 -3.01 -0.47
C ASP A 53 -22.87 -2.15 -0.64
N ASP A 54 -23.11 -1.21 0.28
CA ASP A 54 -24.26 -0.31 0.24
C ASP A 54 -24.33 0.50 -1.08
N PRO A 55 -25.49 0.57 -1.77
CA PRO A 55 -25.64 1.34 -3.00
C PRO A 55 -25.30 2.83 -2.85
N GLY A 56 -25.36 3.38 -1.64
CA GLY A 56 -24.97 4.76 -1.32
C GLY A 56 -23.53 5.12 -1.73
N TRP A 57 -22.63 4.13 -1.84
CA TRP A 57 -21.26 4.32 -2.31
C TRP A 57 -21.16 4.66 -3.80
N GLN A 58 -22.13 4.24 -4.63
CA GLN A 58 -22.07 4.38 -6.09
C GLN A 58 -22.01 5.83 -6.54
N GLY A 59 -22.62 6.73 -5.77
CA GLY A 59 -22.64 8.16 -6.05
C GLY A 59 -21.49 8.97 -5.44
N ALA A 60 -20.59 8.34 -4.69
CA ALA A 60 -19.43 9.03 -4.10
C ALA A 60 -18.32 9.24 -5.12
N ASP A 61 -17.57 10.33 -4.97
CA ASP A 61 -16.37 10.57 -5.77
C ASP A 61 -15.33 9.46 -5.55
N ILE A 62 -14.55 9.19 -6.60
CA ILE A 62 -13.52 8.16 -6.60
C ILE A 62 -12.16 8.84 -6.66
N LEU A 63 -11.30 8.50 -5.72
CA LEU A 63 -9.89 8.87 -5.75
C LEU A 63 -9.03 7.61 -5.76
N GLU A 64 -8.26 7.41 -6.83
CA GLU A 64 -7.22 6.39 -6.88
C GLU A 64 -5.90 6.99 -6.41
N ILE A 65 -5.34 6.41 -5.35
CA ILE A 65 -4.09 6.83 -4.72
C ILE A 65 -3.00 5.81 -5.10
N PRO A 66 -2.03 6.17 -5.96
CA PRO A 66 -0.90 5.30 -6.24
C PRO A 66 0.00 5.17 -5.01
N LEU A 67 0.47 3.96 -4.72
CA LEU A 67 1.35 3.68 -3.59
C LEU A 67 2.80 3.59 -4.04
N ALA A 68 3.66 4.29 -3.30
CA ALA A 68 5.10 4.18 -3.43
C ALA A 68 5.66 3.17 -2.41
N PRO A 69 6.66 2.37 -2.76
CA PRO A 69 7.27 1.44 -1.82
C PRO A 69 8.15 2.17 -0.81
N GLN A 70 8.32 1.57 0.38
CA GLN A 70 9.22 2.09 1.41
C GLN A 70 10.69 1.80 1.05
N ALA A 71 11.29 2.69 0.25
CA ALA A 71 12.68 2.57 -0.21
C ALA A 71 13.69 3.39 0.63
N VAL A 72 13.23 4.16 1.61
CA VAL A 72 14.06 5.14 2.35
C VAL A 72 14.87 4.45 3.46
N VAL A 73 14.20 3.67 4.31
CA VAL A 73 14.79 3.02 5.50
C VAL A 73 14.99 1.52 5.25
N LYS A 74 16.02 0.91 5.87
CA LYS A 74 16.22 -0.55 5.80
C LYS A 74 15.20 -1.28 6.69
N PRO A 75 14.69 -2.47 6.28
CA PRO A 75 14.88 -3.11 4.99
C PRO A 75 14.14 -2.34 3.88
N ARG A 76 14.83 -2.13 2.75
CA ARG A 76 14.28 -1.35 1.64
C ARG A 76 13.46 -2.26 0.75
N THR A 77 12.26 -1.81 0.44
CA THR A 77 11.40 -2.41 -0.58
C THR A 77 11.41 -1.48 -1.78
N TYR A 78 11.76 -2.01 -2.97
CA TYR A 78 11.80 -1.22 -4.21
C TYR A 78 10.58 -1.45 -5.10
N GLU A 79 9.77 -2.47 -4.79
CA GLU A 79 8.55 -2.80 -5.50
C GLU A 79 7.43 -3.04 -4.48
N SER A 80 6.34 -2.28 -4.59
CA SER A 80 5.15 -2.51 -3.77
C SER A 80 4.32 -3.64 -4.37
N SER A 81 3.86 -4.60 -3.57
CA SER A 81 2.89 -5.61 -4.01
C SER A 81 1.56 -4.96 -4.38
N ILE A 82 1.12 -4.00 -3.56
CA ILE A 82 -0.10 -3.21 -3.78
C ILE A 82 0.27 -1.91 -4.50
N LYS A 83 -0.30 -1.69 -5.69
CA LYS A 83 0.06 -0.56 -6.56
C LYS A 83 -0.76 0.70 -6.32
N ALA A 84 -2.02 0.54 -5.91
CA ALA A 84 -2.93 1.65 -5.67
C ALA A 84 -4.04 1.25 -4.70
N ILE A 85 -4.62 2.25 -4.04
CA ILE A 85 -5.85 2.13 -3.26
C ILE A 85 -6.90 3.05 -3.89
N VAL A 86 -8.10 2.52 -4.09
CA VAL A 86 -9.27 3.30 -4.49
C VAL A 86 -10.01 3.73 -3.22
N VAL A 87 -10.26 5.02 -3.09
CA VAL A 87 -10.89 5.64 -1.93
C VAL A 87 -12.19 6.31 -2.33
N ARG A 88 -13.24 6.05 -1.55
CA ARG A 88 -14.49 6.82 -1.53
C ARG A 88 -14.76 7.31 -0.11
N ALA A 89 -15.44 8.43 0.02
CA ALA A 89 -15.79 9.00 1.32
C ALA A 89 -17.25 9.45 1.37
N LEU A 90 -17.93 9.10 2.46
CA LEU A 90 -19.27 9.54 2.79
C LEU A 90 -19.26 10.17 4.18
N TYR A 91 -20.13 11.14 4.43
CA TYR A 91 -20.31 11.68 5.77
C TYR A 91 -21.78 12.02 6.08
N ASP A 92 -22.13 11.97 7.35
CA ASP A 92 -23.36 12.49 7.92
C ASP A 92 -23.02 13.46 9.07
N GLU A 93 -24.02 13.87 9.87
CA GLU A 93 -23.81 14.82 10.98
C GLU A 93 -22.86 14.30 12.07
N ASN A 94 -22.68 12.98 12.18
CA ASN A 94 -21.98 12.34 13.30
C ASN A 94 -20.78 11.50 12.85
N ARG A 95 -20.69 11.11 11.57
CA ARG A 95 -19.75 10.10 11.08
C ARG A 95 -19.12 10.50 9.76
N LEU A 96 -17.86 10.13 9.63
CA LEU A 96 -17.13 10.03 8.37
C LEU A 96 -16.87 8.54 8.11
N ALA A 97 -17.22 8.06 6.92
CA ALA A 97 -16.83 6.73 6.46
C ALA A 97 -15.93 6.82 5.24
N LEU A 98 -14.88 6.01 5.26
CA LEU A 98 -13.97 5.80 4.16
C LEU A 98 -14.13 4.36 3.67
N ARG A 99 -14.36 4.20 2.37
CA ARG A 99 -14.32 2.90 1.71
C ARG A 99 -13.02 2.80 0.95
N LEU A 100 -12.19 1.84 1.36
CA LEU A 100 -10.85 1.61 0.86
C LEU A 100 -10.86 0.27 0.13
N GLU A 101 -10.45 0.28 -1.14
CA GLU A 101 -10.37 -0.91 -1.97
C GLU A 101 -8.96 -1.04 -2.55
N TRP A 102 -8.39 -2.23 -2.48
CA TRP A 102 -7.13 -2.56 -3.13
C TRP A 102 -7.22 -3.94 -3.76
N ARG A 103 -6.38 -4.17 -4.77
CA ARG A 103 -6.22 -5.49 -5.37
C ARG A 103 -5.11 -6.23 -4.65
N ASP A 104 -5.46 -7.35 -4.04
CA ASP A 104 -4.53 -8.29 -3.46
C ASP A 104 -4.71 -9.68 -4.08
N ALA A 105 -3.62 -10.40 -4.25
CA ALA A 105 -3.63 -11.79 -4.70
C ALA A 105 -3.79 -12.78 -3.53
N ALA A 106 -3.47 -12.34 -2.32
CA ALA A 106 -3.64 -13.11 -1.10
C ALA A 106 -4.73 -12.46 -0.21
N ASN A 107 -5.26 -13.24 0.73
CA ASN A 107 -6.11 -12.74 1.80
C ASN A 107 -5.48 -13.20 3.11
N ASP A 108 -4.55 -12.40 3.61
CA ASP A 108 -3.68 -12.80 4.70
C ASP A 108 -4.28 -12.36 6.04
N THR A 109 -4.78 -13.34 6.78
CA THR A 109 -5.44 -13.16 8.10
C THR A 109 -4.71 -13.88 9.24
N MET A 110 -3.59 -14.54 8.95
CA MET A 110 -2.94 -15.45 9.90
C MET A 110 -2.04 -14.72 10.91
N THR A 111 -2.23 -15.03 12.19
CA THR A 111 -1.51 -14.43 13.33
C THR A 111 -0.35 -15.30 13.84
N GLY A 112 -0.32 -16.58 13.49
CA GLY A 112 0.70 -17.54 13.94
C GLY A 112 1.80 -17.77 12.92
N GLY A 113 3.05 -17.52 13.30
CA GLY A 113 4.25 -17.91 12.56
C GLY A 113 5.11 -16.75 12.06
N VAL A 114 6.43 -16.91 12.16
CA VAL A 114 7.45 -15.86 11.91
C VAL A 114 7.50 -15.30 10.49
N HIS A 115 6.79 -15.92 9.55
CA HIS A 115 6.67 -15.48 8.16
C HIS A 115 5.21 -15.27 7.72
N ALA A 116 4.26 -15.31 8.66
CA ALA A 116 2.87 -14.97 8.39
C ALA A 116 2.67 -13.48 8.69
N PHE A 117 2.36 -12.71 7.66
CA PHE A 117 2.06 -11.29 7.78
C PHE A 117 0.63 -11.10 7.34
N ARG A 118 -0.17 -10.45 8.19
CA ARG A 118 -1.55 -10.09 7.89
C ARG A 118 -1.64 -8.84 7.02
N ASP A 119 -2.78 -8.67 6.37
CA ASP A 119 -3.13 -7.43 5.68
C ASP A 119 -3.41 -6.29 6.66
N VAL A 120 -2.88 -5.11 6.32
CA VAL A 120 -2.99 -3.90 7.14
C VAL A 120 -3.13 -2.68 6.24
N ILE A 121 -4.02 -1.78 6.61
CA ILE A 121 -4.12 -0.45 6.00
C ILE A 121 -4.17 0.61 7.09
N ALA A 122 -3.58 1.77 6.83
CA ALA A 122 -3.56 2.90 7.75
C ALA A 122 -4.02 4.17 7.03
N VAL A 123 -4.82 4.97 7.72
CA VAL A 123 -5.22 6.31 7.29
C VAL A 123 -4.66 7.31 8.28
N GLU A 124 -3.89 8.25 7.76
CA GLU A 124 -3.24 9.30 8.54
C GLU A 124 -4.02 10.61 8.42
N PHE A 125 -4.31 11.23 9.57
CA PHE A 125 -4.95 12.53 9.68
C PHE A 125 -4.01 13.52 10.38
N PRO A 126 -3.89 14.76 9.89
CA PRO A 126 -3.25 15.81 10.67
C PRO A 126 -4.05 16.04 11.96
N SER A 127 -3.38 16.12 13.11
CA SER A 127 -4.08 16.38 14.38
C SER A 127 -4.67 17.78 14.43
N ASP A 128 -4.02 18.76 13.78
CA ASP A 128 -4.58 20.07 13.50
C ASP A 128 -4.55 20.37 11.99
N PRO A 129 -5.68 20.23 11.26
CA PRO A 129 -5.73 20.50 9.83
C PRO A 129 -5.48 21.99 9.48
N LYS A 130 -5.61 22.92 10.44
CA LYS A 130 -5.36 24.35 10.20
C LYS A 130 -3.87 24.68 10.14
N SER A 131 -3.03 23.85 10.76
CA SER A 131 -1.57 23.97 10.74
C SER A 131 -0.94 23.58 9.40
N GLY A 132 -1.74 23.11 8.44
CA GLY A 132 -1.30 22.60 7.15
C GLY A 132 -1.19 21.08 7.13
N ILE A 133 -0.53 20.54 6.11
CA ILE A 133 -0.30 19.08 6.02
C ILE A 133 1.09 18.76 6.60
N PRO A 134 1.17 17.92 7.66
CA PRO A 134 2.43 17.44 8.23
C PRO A 134 3.23 16.59 7.24
N PHE A 135 4.46 16.24 7.62
CA PHE A 135 5.24 15.25 6.89
C PHE A 135 4.48 13.92 6.80
N PHE A 136 4.36 13.36 5.58
CA PHE A 136 3.60 12.13 5.32
C PHE A 136 4.22 10.87 5.93
N GLY A 137 5.45 10.95 6.45
CA GLY A 137 6.12 9.86 7.14
C GLY A 137 5.82 9.90 8.63
N MET A 138 4.54 9.88 9.01
CA MET A 138 4.07 9.87 10.41
C MET A 138 4.23 11.21 11.17
N GLY A 139 4.14 12.34 10.47
CA GLY A 139 4.17 13.67 11.07
C GLY A 139 5.54 14.17 11.50
N GLU A 140 5.53 15.23 12.32
CA GLU A 140 6.72 15.92 12.84
C GLU A 140 6.53 16.22 14.33
N ALA A 141 7.60 16.59 15.03
CA ALA A 141 7.58 16.83 16.48
C ALA A 141 6.57 17.91 16.91
N ASP A 142 6.40 18.96 16.09
CA ASP A 142 5.46 20.06 16.31
C ASP A 142 4.13 19.89 15.56
N ARG A 143 4.04 18.89 14.66
CA ARG A 143 2.88 18.62 13.82
C ARG A 143 2.52 17.13 13.88
N PRO A 144 1.93 16.67 15.00
CA PRO A 144 1.58 15.27 15.19
C PRO A 144 0.42 14.86 14.29
N VAL A 145 0.32 13.56 14.04
CA VAL A 145 -0.72 12.94 13.22
C VAL A 145 -1.46 11.88 14.03
N THR A 146 -2.72 11.66 13.68
CA THR A 146 -3.52 10.55 14.17
C THR A 146 -3.59 9.49 13.08
N ILE A 147 -3.23 8.25 13.41
CA ILE A 147 -3.25 7.13 12.46
C ILE A 147 -4.31 6.13 12.88
N TYR A 148 -5.32 5.95 12.04
CA TYR A 148 -6.27 4.85 12.19
C TYR A 148 -5.77 3.66 11.39
N GLN A 149 -5.56 2.54 12.09
CA GLN A 149 -5.04 1.32 11.51
C GLN A 149 -6.12 0.24 11.55
N TRP A 150 -6.36 -0.38 10.40
CA TRP A 150 -7.15 -1.60 10.27
C TRP A 150 -6.22 -2.78 10.00
N LYS A 151 -6.56 -3.93 10.58
CA LYS A 151 -5.84 -5.20 10.43
C LYS A 151 -6.85 -6.30 10.15
N SER A 152 -6.53 -7.19 9.21
CA SER A 152 -7.46 -8.23 8.74
C SER A 152 -7.80 -9.27 9.82
N ASP A 153 -6.86 -9.58 10.71
CA ASP A 153 -7.03 -10.52 11.82
C ASP A 153 -8.11 -10.06 12.83
N TRP A 154 -8.22 -8.76 13.07
CA TRP A 154 -9.24 -8.19 13.96
C TRP A 154 -10.66 -8.42 13.46
N GLN A 155 -10.86 -8.48 12.14
CA GLN A 155 -12.16 -8.79 11.55
C GLN A 155 -12.42 -10.30 11.56
N ALA A 156 -11.39 -11.11 11.29
CA ALA A 156 -11.53 -12.55 11.17
C ALA A 156 -11.95 -13.23 12.48
N SER A 157 -11.76 -12.60 13.65
CA SER A 157 -12.13 -13.16 14.97
C SER A 157 -11.58 -14.58 15.21
N HIS A 158 -10.46 -14.94 14.56
CA HIS A 158 -9.79 -16.22 14.74
C HIS A 158 -8.62 -16.01 15.70
N ASN A 159 -8.65 -16.70 16.84
CA ASN A 159 -7.46 -16.94 17.65
C ASN A 159 -6.60 -17.93 16.85
N ASN A 160 -5.66 -17.40 16.08
CA ASN A 160 -4.62 -18.18 15.42
C ASN A 160 -3.35 -18.03 16.27
N ASP A 161 -3.32 -18.72 17.41
CA ASP A 161 -2.15 -18.79 18.28
C ASP A 161 -1.07 -19.67 17.63
N VAL A 162 0.14 -19.61 18.18
CA VAL A 162 1.34 -20.22 17.60
C VAL A 162 1.25 -21.75 17.66
N ASP A 163 0.60 -22.30 18.67
CA ASP A 163 0.41 -23.73 18.89
C ASP A 163 -0.57 -24.38 17.91
N GLU A 164 -1.61 -23.67 17.42
CA GLU A 164 -2.45 -24.22 16.34
C GLU A 164 -1.66 -24.45 15.05
N LYS A 165 -0.71 -23.56 14.74
CA LYS A 165 0.15 -23.73 13.56
C LYS A 165 1.27 -24.74 13.78
N TYR A 166 1.79 -24.81 15.00
CA TYR A 166 2.89 -25.68 15.38
C TYR A 166 2.46 -26.60 16.54
N PRO A 167 1.59 -27.59 16.29
CA PRO A 167 1.02 -28.44 17.35
C PRO A 167 2.06 -29.31 18.07
N ASN A 168 3.24 -29.47 17.48
CA ASN A 168 4.36 -30.21 18.05
C ASN A 168 5.48 -29.27 18.55
N MET A 169 5.21 -27.98 18.72
CA MET A 169 6.18 -27.03 19.28
C MET A 169 6.49 -27.41 20.72
N ALA A 170 7.78 -27.58 21.02
CA ALA A 170 8.23 -27.69 22.38
C ALA A 170 8.26 -26.28 23.01
N VAL A 171 7.49 -26.10 24.08
CA VAL A 171 7.54 -24.89 24.90
C VAL A 171 8.30 -25.23 26.18
N ASP A 172 9.35 -24.47 26.47
CA ASP A 172 10.09 -24.64 27.72
C ASP A 172 9.16 -24.32 28.89
N TRP A 173 8.89 -25.33 29.70
CA TRP A 173 8.08 -25.16 30.91
C TRP A 173 8.84 -24.28 31.91
N TYR A 174 8.22 -23.17 32.32
CA TYR A 174 8.83 -22.23 33.26
C TYR A 174 8.54 -22.65 34.71
N PRO A 175 9.55 -23.06 35.51
CA PRO A 175 9.35 -23.66 36.83
C PRO A 175 8.76 -22.73 37.88
N PHE A 176 8.81 -21.42 37.66
CA PHE A 176 8.25 -20.42 38.56
C PHE A 176 6.85 -19.97 38.17
N SER A 177 6.27 -20.49 37.08
CA SER A 177 4.92 -20.13 36.61
C SER A 177 3.78 -20.60 37.52
N GLY A 178 4.06 -21.46 38.50
CA GLY A 178 3.04 -22.08 39.36
C GLY A 178 2.21 -23.16 38.67
N ARG A 179 2.51 -23.50 37.41
CA ARG A 179 1.77 -24.48 36.59
C ARG A 179 2.38 -25.87 36.68
N ALA A 180 1.60 -26.90 36.34
CA ALA A 180 2.10 -28.26 36.35
C ALA A 180 3.15 -28.49 35.23
N ALA A 181 4.12 -29.39 35.47
CA ALA A 181 5.13 -29.72 34.47
C ALA A 181 4.47 -30.27 33.19
N GLY A 182 4.76 -29.65 32.05
CA GLY A 182 4.18 -30.01 30.74
C GLY A 182 2.90 -29.24 30.36
N GLU A 183 2.38 -28.39 31.25
CA GLU A 183 1.33 -27.43 30.90
C GLU A 183 1.93 -26.30 30.06
N ILE A 184 1.44 -26.12 28.83
CA ILE A 184 1.81 -24.99 27.98
C ILE A 184 0.99 -23.79 28.44
N ALA A 185 1.66 -22.69 28.75
CA ALA A 185 0.98 -21.49 29.19
C ALA A 185 0.44 -20.69 28.00
N GLU A 186 -0.89 -20.59 27.88
CA GLU A 186 -1.52 -19.79 26.82
C GLU A 186 -1.44 -18.30 27.12
N ALA A 187 -1.40 -17.47 26.07
CA ALA A 187 -1.49 -16.01 26.21
C ALA A 187 -2.79 -15.58 26.93
N THR A 188 -3.88 -16.30 26.67
CA THR A 188 -5.20 -16.06 27.28
C THR A 188 -5.18 -16.31 28.79
N ASP A 189 -4.37 -17.25 29.27
CA ASP A 189 -4.29 -17.56 30.68
C ASP A 189 -3.72 -16.40 31.50
N TYR A 190 -2.79 -15.61 30.95
CA TYR A 190 -2.24 -14.42 31.62
C TYR A 190 -3.24 -13.26 31.70
N SER A 191 -4.32 -13.30 30.90
CA SER A 191 -5.36 -12.26 30.86
C SER A 191 -6.49 -12.48 31.87
N LYS A 192 -6.59 -13.67 32.48
CA LYS A 192 -7.63 -14.01 33.47
C LYS A 192 -7.44 -13.22 34.77
N LYS A 193 -8.55 -12.87 35.42
CA LYS A 193 -8.56 -12.01 36.64
C LYS A 193 -7.78 -12.59 37.82
N GLU A 194 -7.62 -13.91 37.85
CA GLU A 194 -6.95 -14.70 38.88
C GLU A 194 -5.53 -15.14 38.45
N ALA A 195 -5.09 -14.75 37.25
CA ALA A 195 -3.79 -15.15 36.72
C ALA A 195 -2.65 -14.39 37.40
N ASP A 196 -1.56 -15.10 37.67
CA ASP A 196 -0.35 -14.52 38.26
C ASP A 196 0.37 -13.66 37.21
N LYS A 197 0.10 -12.35 37.25
CA LYS A 197 0.59 -11.37 36.26
C LYS A 197 2.08 -11.05 36.40
N VAL A 198 2.77 -11.67 37.34
CA VAL A 198 4.19 -11.45 37.66
C VAL A 198 5.11 -11.80 36.48
N PHE A 199 4.62 -12.57 35.50
CA PHE A 199 5.42 -13.07 34.36
C PHE A 199 5.16 -12.40 33.01
N LEU A 200 4.38 -11.31 32.97
CA LEU A 200 4.24 -10.50 31.75
C LEU A 200 5.47 -9.60 31.60
N THR A 201 6.43 -9.98 30.75
CA THR A 201 7.46 -9.06 30.29
C THR A 201 6.83 -8.04 29.33
N SER A 202 7.10 -6.75 29.57
CA SER A 202 6.57 -5.60 28.83
C SER A 202 6.80 -5.63 27.33
#